data_AF-A0A8H4X7A6-F1
#
_entry.id   AF-A0A8H4X7A6-F1
#
_cell.length_a   1.000
_cell.length_b   1.000
_cell.length_c   1.000
_cell.angle_alpha   90.00
_cell.angle_beta   90.00
_cell.angle_gamma   90.00
#
_symmetry.space_group_name_H-M   'P 1'
#
loop_
_entity.id
_entity.type
_entity.pdbx_description
1 polymer ?
#
loop_
_entity_poly.entity_id
_entity_poly.type
_entity_poly.pdbx_seq_one_letter_code
_entity_poly.pdbx_strand_id
1 'polypeptide(L)'
;RWWTRDLDEGKAQVFSHLIERVMPRDQFEPWDPDTREAYVYALAALGNLKESADSMRLIGFLGLLPTKYSQLLLERQPRALVIFAHYFAFMVGHAEMWMIGKTPQKEITGIASLVPEEWQPLMQWPLSVRDSLVSTSTIAASTMDVT
;
A
#
# COMPACT_ATOMS: atom_id res chain seq x y z
N ARG A 1 -3.06 -4.87 -25.92
CA ARG A 1 -2.27 -5.67 -24.96
C ARG A 1 -2.13 -4.79 -23.71
N TRP A 2 -2.96 -4.98 -22.69
CA TRP A 2 -3.31 -3.97 -21.67
C TRP A 2 -2.32 -3.84 -20.49
N TRP A 3 -1.09 -4.38 -20.65
CA TRP A 3 -0.09 -4.48 -19.58
C TRP A 3 1.25 -3.79 -19.88
N THR A 4 1.38 -3.09 -21.01
CA THR A 4 2.54 -2.24 -21.32
C THR A 4 2.12 -0.78 -21.44
N ARG A 5 1.41 -0.28 -20.43
CA ARG A 5 1.28 1.16 -20.28
C ARG A 5 2.54 1.60 -19.56
N ASP A 6 3.41 2.32 -20.27
CA ASP A 6 4.56 3.00 -19.69
C ASP A 6 4.13 3.58 -18.35
N LEU A 7 4.71 3.07 -17.26
CA LEU A 7 4.39 3.61 -15.95
C LEU A 7 4.84 5.06 -15.96
N ASP A 8 3.86 5.94 -15.90
CA ASP A 8 4.11 7.37 -15.78
C ASP A 8 4.78 7.63 -14.42
N GLU A 9 6.10 7.76 -14.45
CA GLU A 9 6.92 8.06 -13.27
C GLU A 9 6.47 9.36 -12.59
N GLY A 10 5.84 10.29 -13.33
CA GLY A 10 5.22 11.49 -12.77
C GLY A 10 4.14 11.16 -11.73
N LYS A 11 3.51 9.98 -11.80
CA LYS A 11 2.50 9.54 -10.83
C LYS A 11 3.10 9.09 -9.50
N ALA A 12 4.38 8.75 -9.47
CA ALA A 12 5.09 8.51 -8.21
C ALA A 12 5.16 9.78 -7.35
N GLN A 13 5.12 10.97 -7.97
CA GLN A 13 5.27 12.25 -7.27
C GLN A 13 4.20 12.47 -6.19
N VAL A 14 2.99 11.93 -6.38
CA VAL A 14 1.91 12.02 -5.39
C VAL A 14 2.29 11.33 -4.07
N PHE A 15 3.20 10.36 -4.13
CA PHE A 15 3.72 9.61 -2.99
C PHE A 15 5.20 9.92 -2.73
N SER A 16 5.69 11.09 -3.14
CA SER A 16 7.09 11.52 -2.95
C SER A 16 7.56 11.41 -1.48
N HIS A 17 6.69 11.74 -0.53
CA HIS A 17 6.97 11.57 0.91
C HIS A 17 7.33 10.12 1.32
N LEU A 18 6.93 9.10 0.55
CA LEU A 18 7.29 7.70 0.80
C LEU A 18 8.68 7.31 0.27
N ILE A 19 9.28 8.09 -0.62
CA ILE A 19 10.64 7.84 -1.15
C ILE A 19 11.69 8.81 -0.60
N GLU A 20 11.25 9.89 0.03
CA GLU A 20 12.13 10.80 0.76
C GLU A 20 12.95 10.06 1.81
N ARG A 21 14.25 10.34 1.80
CA ARG A 21 15.18 9.77 2.78
C ARG A 21 15.35 10.69 3.98
N VAL A 22 15.19 10.12 5.17
CA VAL A 22 15.33 10.81 6.46
C VAL A 22 16.31 10.02 7.33
N MET A 23 17.34 10.70 7.84
CA MET A 23 18.31 10.10 8.77
C MET A 23 17.90 10.39 10.22
N PRO A 24 18.12 9.46 11.16
CA PRO A 24 18.80 8.17 11.00
C PRO A 24 17.89 7.02 10.53
N ARG A 25 16.58 7.24 10.34
CA ARG A 25 15.60 6.20 9.97
C ARG A 25 16.07 5.31 8.81
N ASP A 26 16.64 5.92 7.78
CA ASP A 26 16.97 5.24 6.52
C ASP A 26 18.45 4.83 6.41
N GLN A 27 19.21 4.91 7.51
CA GLN A 27 20.66 4.74 7.45
C GLN A 27 21.12 3.35 7.01
N PHE A 28 20.33 2.31 7.30
CA PHE A 28 20.63 0.91 6.98
C PHE A 28 19.85 0.37 5.78
N GLU A 29 18.99 1.20 5.18
CA GLU A 29 18.21 0.78 4.02
C GLU A 29 19.14 0.62 2.78
N PRO A 30 19.03 -0.49 2.04
CA PRO A 30 19.67 -0.60 0.73
C PRO A 30 19.25 0.56 -0.18
N TRP A 31 20.20 1.23 -0.82
CA TRP A 31 19.89 2.41 -1.65
C TRP A 31 20.76 2.48 -2.91
N ASP A 32 20.91 1.33 -3.57
CA ASP A 32 21.46 1.28 -4.92
C ASP A 32 20.42 1.76 -5.97
N PRO A 33 20.86 2.09 -7.21
CA PRO A 33 19.96 2.57 -8.26
C PRO A 33 18.76 1.64 -8.53
N ASP A 34 18.97 0.32 -8.54
CA ASP A 34 17.92 -0.67 -8.81
C ASP A 34 16.89 -0.70 -7.69
N THR A 35 17.34 -0.57 -6.43
CA THR A 35 16.45 -0.44 -5.27
C THR A 35 15.58 0.81 -5.37
N ARG A 36 16.19 1.95 -5.72
CA ARG A 36 15.44 3.21 -5.90
C ARG A 36 14.44 3.09 -7.05
N GLU A 37 14.84 2.54 -8.18
CA GLU A 37 13.97 2.32 -9.34
C GLU A 37 12.77 1.44 -8.98
N ALA A 38 13.01 0.35 -8.25
CA ALA A 38 11.96 -0.55 -7.79
C ALA A 38 10.93 0.17 -6.90
N TYR A 39 11.37 1.07 -6.01
CA TYR A 39 10.45 1.90 -5.22
C TYR A 39 9.69 2.91 -6.07
N VAL A 40 10.36 3.65 -6.97
CA VAL A 40 9.70 4.60 -7.87
C VAL A 40 8.63 3.91 -8.71
N TYR A 41 8.93 2.72 -9.23
CA TYR A 41 8.00 1.93 -10.02
C TYR A 41 6.76 1.54 -9.20
N ALA A 42 6.94 1.04 -7.97
CA ALA A 42 5.84 0.70 -7.07
C ALA A 42 4.98 1.93 -6.73
N LEU A 43 5.59 3.10 -6.50
CA LEU A 43 4.88 4.35 -6.25
C LEU A 43 4.12 4.85 -7.48
N ALA A 44 4.67 4.71 -8.68
CA ALA A 44 3.96 5.02 -9.92
C ALA A 44 2.75 4.09 -10.11
N ALA A 45 2.88 2.81 -9.78
CA ALA A 45 1.76 1.87 -9.77
C ALA A 45 0.67 2.27 -8.76
N LEU A 46 1.04 2.71 -7.54
CA LEU A 46 0.09 3.28 -6.58
C LEU A 46 -0.59 4.55 -7.11
N GLY A 47 0.17 5.44 -7.77
CA GLY A 47 -0.37 6.66 -8.39
C GLY A 47 -1.44 6.34 -9.44
N ASN A 48 -1.24 5.29 -10.22
CA ASN A 48 -2.25 4.80 -11.17
C ASN A 48 -3.51 4.23 -10.48
N LEU A 49 -3.38 3.59 -9.33
CA LEU A 49 -4.53 3.13 -8.54
C LEU A 49 -5.32 4.30 -7.96
N LYS A 50 -4.63 5.36 -7.50
CA LYS A 50 -5.27 6.56 -6.96
C LYS A 50 -6.17 7.26 -7.98
N GLU A 51 -5.78 7.26 -9.26
CA GLU A 51 -6.62 7.82 -10.34
C GLU A 51 -7.81 6.94 -10.67
N SER A 52 -7.62 5.62 -10.70
CA SER A 52 -8.69 4.66 -10.95
C SER A 52 -8.35 3.30 -10.33
N ALA A 53 -9.03 2.96 -9.23
CA ALA A 53 -8.90 1.70 -8.52
C ALA A 53 -9.99 0.72 -8.97
N ASP A 54 -10.01 0.35 -10.26
CA ASP A 54 -10.86 -0.76 -10.69
C ASP A 54 -10.30 -2.10 -10.16
N SER A 55 -11.19 -3.08 -10.00
CA SER A 55 -10.82 -4.37 -9.41
C SER A 55 -9.72 -5.11 -10.17
N MET A 56 -9.63 -4.92 -11.49
CA MET A 56 -8.58 -5.55 -12.29
C MET A 56 -7.20 -4.96 -12.02
N ARG A 57 -7.11 -3.65 -11.84
CA ARG A 57 -5.85 -2.98 -11.48
C ARG A 57 -5.42 -3.30 -10.07
N LEU A 58 -6.38 -3.39 -9.13
CA LEU A 58 -6.09 -3.84 -7.77
C LEU A 58 -5.48 -5.23 -7.81
N ILE A 59 -6.15 -6.21 -8.43
CA ILE A 59 -5.65 -7.59 -8.53
C ILE A 59 -4.31 -7.66 -9.29
N GLY A 60 -4.16 -6.87 -10.35
CA GLY A 60 -2.97 -6.86 -11.21
C GLY A 60 -1.74 -6.20 -10.59
N PHE A 61 -1.87 -5.40 -9.53
CA PHE A 61 -0.79 -4.59 -8.95
C PHE A 61 0.48 -5.40 -8.70
N LEU A 62 0.36 -6.54 -8.01
CA LEU A 62 1.49 -7.41 -7.67
C LEU A 62 2.21 -7.98 -8.89
N GLY A 63 1.48 -8.25 -9.98
CA GLY A 63 2.05 -8.77 -11.21
C GLY A 63 2.84 -7.73 -12.01
N LEU A 64 2.71 -6.44 -11.69
CA LEU A 64 3.43 -5.35 -12.34
C LEU A 64 4.76 -5.02 -11.66
N LEU A 65 4.93 -5.38 -10.38
CA LEU A 65 6.07 -4.90 -9.61
C LEU A 65 7.38 -5.57 -10.06
N PRO A 66 8.50 -4.83 -10.10
CA PRO A 66 9.80 -5.39 -10.43
C PRO A 66 10.19 -6.50 -9.44
N THR A 67 10.91 -7.52 -9.90
CA THR A 67 11.41 -8.61 -9.03
C THR A 67 12.18 -8.07 -7.83
N LYS A 68 12.94 -6.99 -8.02
CA LYS A 68 13.67 -6.30 -6.95
C LYS A 68 12.73 -5.80 -5.85
N TYR A 69 11.56 -5.24 -6.18
CA TYR A 69 10.58 -4.82 -5.17
C TYR A 69 10.06 -6.01 -4.36
N SER A 70 9.76 -7.14 -5.04
CA SER A 70 9.34 -8.38 -4.38
C SER A 70 10.42 -8.91 -3.43
N GLN A 71 11.70 -8.80 -3.79
CA GLN A 71 12.81 -9.15 -2.89
C GLN A 71 12.84 -8.23 -1.65
N LEU A 72 12.69 -6.92 -1.83
CA LEU A 72 12.65 -5.96 -0.72
C LEU A 72 11.48 -6.25 0.24
N LEU A 73 10.32 -6.72 -0.27
CA LEU A 73 9.21 -7.19 0.57
C LEU A 73 9.56 -8.45 1.37
N LEU A 74 10.18 -9.44 0.72
CA LEU A 74 10.60 -10.68 1.38
C LEU A 74 11.66 -10.43 2.46
N GLU A 75 12.57 -9.49 2.20
CA GLU A 75 13.56 -9.00 3.16
C GLU A 75 12.97 -8.09 4.24
N ARG A 76 11.67 -7.77 4.16
CA ARG A 76 10.96 -6.90 5.10
C ARG A 76 11.57 -5.50 5.21
N GLN A 77 12.07 -4.97 4.09
CA GLN A 77 12.55 -3.59 4.05
C GLN A 77 11.40 -2.64 4.42
N PRO A 78 11.55 -1.79 5.45
CA PRO A 78 10.42 -1.02 5.97
C PRO A 78 9.69 -0.17 4.92
N ARG A 79 10.42 0.45 3.98
CA ARG A 79 9.81 1.23 2.88
C ARG A 79 8.94 0.38 1.97
N ALA A 80 9.40 -0.82 1.62
CA ALA A 80 8.63 -1.75 0.79
C ALA A 80 7.32 -2.13 1.50
N LEU A 81 7.40 -2.44 2.79
CA LEU A 81 6.23 -2.77 3.60
C LEU A 81 5.24 -1.59 3.68
N VAL A 82 5.73 -0.37 3.94
CA VAL A 82 4.87 0.83 3.99
C VAL A 82 4.17 1.08 2.65
N ILE A 83 4.88 1.00 1.52
CA ILE A 83 4.28 1.12 0.17
C ILE A 83 3.23 0.03 -0.03
N PHE A 84 3.48 -1.19 0.44
CA PHE A 84 2.53 -2.30 0.33
C PHE A 84 1.29 -2.11 1.21
N ALA A 85 1.41 -1.50 2.39
CA ALA A 85 0.27 -1.10 3.20
C ALA A 85 -0.60 -0.04 2.51
N HIS A 86 -0.01 0.89 1.75
CA HIS A 86 -0.77 1.86 0.96
C HIS A 86 -1.55 1.17 -0.16
N TYR A 87 -0.99 0.14 -0.79
CA TYR A 87 -1.73 -0.70 -1.73
C TYR A 87 -2.94 -1.37 -1.06
N PHE A 88 -2.77 -1.97 0.12
CA PHE A 88 -3.90 -2.54 0.86
C PHE A 88 -4.96 -1.50 1.23
N ALA A 89 -4.57 -0.27 1.56
CA ALA A 89 -5.51 0.80 1.84
C ALA A 89 -6.46 1.08 0.66
N PHE A 90 -5.98 1.02 -0.58
CA PHE A 90 -6.87 1.11 -1.75
C PHE A 90 -7.88 -0.04 -1.86
N MET A 91 -7.54 -1.23 -1.36
CA MET A 91 -8.44 -2.40 -1.40
C MET A 91 -9.47 -2.43 -0.27
N VAL A 92 -9.28 -1.65 0.81
CA VAL A 92 -10.18 -1.65 1.98
C VAL A 92 -11.62 -1.33 1.57
N GLY A 93 -11.83 -0.39 0.62
CA GLY A 93 -13.15 -0.05 0.08
C GLY A 93 -13.82 -1.12 -0.79
N HIS A 94 -13.14 -2.23 -1.07
CA HIS A 94 -13.61 -3.32 -1.93
C HIS A 94 -13.84 -4.62 -1.15
N ALA A 95 -14.04 -4.53 0.17
CA ALA A 95 -14.23 -5.70 1.05
C ALA A 95 -15.44 -6.58 0.67
N GLU A 96 -16.43 -6.02 -0.02
CA GLU A 96 -17.61 -6.72 -0.55
C GLU A 96 -17.24 -7.77 -1.63
N MET A 97 -16.09 -7.62 -2.27
CA MET A 97 -15.61 -8.58 -3.26
C MET A 97 -15.10 -9.83 -2.54
N TRP A 98 -15.70 -10.99 -2.84
CA TRP A 98 -15.36 -12.28 -2.21
C TRP A 98 -13.86 -12.63 -2.25
N MET A 99 -13.15 -12.16 -3.29
CA MET A 99 -11.71 -12.38 -3.46
C MET A 99 -10.85 -11.50 -2.53
N ILE A 100 -11.35 -10.33 -2.12
CA ILE A 100 -10.61 -9.38 -1.29
C ILE A 100 -10.99 -9.59 0.19
N GLY A 101 -12.28 -9.59 0.50
CA GLY A 101 -12.81 -9.80 1.85
C GLY A 101 -12.16 -8.89 2.90
N LYS A 102 -11.86 -9.46 4.08
CA LYS A 102 -11.19 -8.75 5.21
C LYS A 102 -9.66 -8.77 5.13
N THR A 103 -9.09 -9.26 4.03
CA THR A 103 -7.63 -9.39 3.89
C THR A 103 -6.91 -8.04 4.02
N PRO A 104 -7.36 -6.94 3.38
CA PRO A 104 -6.62 -5.68 3.43
C PRO A 104 -6.44 -5.11 4.85
N GLN A 105 -7.46 -5.19 5.70
CA GLN A 105 -7.38 -4.69 7.08
C GLN A 105 -6.40 -5.51 7.92
N LYS A 106 -6.37 -6.83 7.71
CA LYS A 106 -5.43 -7.73 8.40
C LYS A 106 -4.00 -7.46 7.98
N GLU A 107 -3.77 -7.29 6.67
CA GLU A 107 -2.45 -7.00 6.13
C GLU A 107 -1.91 -5.64 6.58
N ILE A 108 -2.74 -4.59 6.58
CA ILE A 108 -2.34 -3.28 7.14
C ILE A 108 -1.92 -3.42 8.61
N THR A 109 -2.68 -4.18 9.39
CA THR A 109 -2.39 -4.41 10.81
C THR A 109 -1.10 -5.22 11.01
N GLY A 110 -0.89 -6.26 10.20
CA GLY A 110 0.32 -7.07 10.23
C GLY A 110 1.56 -6.29 9.80
N ILE A 111 1.44 -5.46 8.75
CA ILE A 111 2.55 -4.60 8.31
C ILE A 111 2.88 -3.56 9.39
N ALA A 112 1.87 -2.93 9.99
CA ALA A 112 2.09 -1.96 11.06
C ALA A 112 2.83 -2.54 12.27
N SER A 113 2.68 -3.85 12.56
CA SER A 113 3.43 -4.51 13.64
C SER A 113 4.85 -4.95 13.23
N LEU A 114 5.18 -4.94 11.94
CA LEU A 114 6.50 -5.32 11.42
C LEU A 114 7.43 -4.12 11.20
N VAL A 115 6.87 -2.94 10.92
CA VAL A 115 7.70 -1.75 10.65
C VAL A 115 8.19 -1.08 11.95
N PRO A 116 9.45 -0.60 12.01
CA PRO A 116 9.98 0.10 13.18
C PRO A 116 9.22 1.39 13.51
N GLU A 117 9.38 1.89 14.74
CA GLU A 117 8.68 3.08 15.23
C GLU A 117 8.88 4.32 14.34
N GLU A 118 10.11 4.58 13.89
CA GLU A 118 10.43 5.69 12.98
C GLU A 118 9.71 5.63 11.61
N TRP A 119 9.11 4.49 11.24
CA TRP A 119 8.31 4.33 10.01
C TRP A 119 6.81 4.50 10.24
N GLN A 120 6.35 4.48 11.49
CA GLN A 120 4.92 4.58 11.84
C GLN A 120 4.23 5.86 11.35
N PRO A 121 4.88 7.04 11.28
CA PRO A 121 4.24 8.23 10.70
C PRO A 121 3.78 8.00 9.25
N LEU A 122 4.50 7.19 8.47
CA LEU A 122 4.11 6.86 7.10
C LEU A 122 2.97 5.84 7.03
N MET A 123 2.67 5.12 8.13
CA MET A 123 1.53 4.19 8.22
C MET A 123 0.21 4.87 8.61
N GLN A 124 0.22 6.16 8.94
CA GLN A 124 -0.97 6.87 9.43
C GLN A 124 -2.14 6.84 8.43
N TRP A 125 -1.88 7.05 7.14
CA TRP A 125 -2.95 7.00 6.14
C TRP A 125 -3.52 5.58 5.97
N PRO A 126 -2.72 4.51 5.75
CA PRO A 126 -3.24 3.14 5.72
C PRO A 126 -4.04 2.75 6.97
N LEU A 127 -3.57 3.11 8.17
CA LEU A 127 -4.26 2.82 9.43
C LEU A 127 -5.60 3.55 9.53
N SER A 128 -5.67 4.84 9.17
CA SER A 128 -6.94 5.58 9.21
C SER A 128 -7.98 5.04 8.21
N VAL A 129 -7.54 4.61 7.02
CA VAL A 129 -8.42 3.95 6.04
C VAL A 129 -8.96 2.63 6.60
N ARG A 130 -8.10 1.80 7.20
CA ARG A 130 -8.51 0.56 7.88
C ARG A 130 -9.59 0.82 8.93
N ASP A 131 -9.41 1.87 9.74
CA ASP A 131 -10.30 2.17 10.86
C ASP A 131 -11.65 2.77 10.42
N SER A 132 -11.65 3.59 9.35
CA SER A 132 -12.84 4.30 8.86
C SER A 132 -14.02 3.39 8.48
N LEU A 133 -13.75 2.19 7.95
CA LEU A 133 -14.80 1.25 7.55
C LEU A 133 -15.27 0.37 8.70
N VAL A 134 -14.44 0.14 9.73
CA VAL A 134 -14.87 -0.57 10.94
C VAL A 134 -15.98 0.22 11.63
N SER A 135 -15.83 1.55 11.74
CA SER A 135 -16.86 2.42 12.32
C SER A 135 -18.18 2.40 11.53
N THR A 136 -18.13 2.32 10.21
CA THR A 136 -19.34 2.30 9.36
C THR A 136 -20.09 0.97 9.48
N SER A 137 -19.37 -0.17 9.52
CA SER A 137 -19.98 -1.49 9.72
C SER A 137 -20.56 -1.68 11.12
N THR A 138 -19.91 -1.15 12.16
CA THR A 138 -20.40 -1.25 13.54
C THR A 138 -21.69 -0.46 13.75
N ILE A 139 -21.80 0.76 13.18
CA ILE A 139 -23.02 1.58 13.27
C ILE A 139 -24.20 0.90 12.54
N ALA A 140 -23.95 0.34 11.35
CA ALA A 140 -24.98 -0.37 10.59
C ALA A 140 -25.50 -1.61 11.34
N ALA A 141 -24.59 -2.40 11.95
CA ALA A 141 -24.97 -3.56 12.74
C ALA A 141 -25.79 -3.19 13.99
N SER A 142 -25.41 -2.13 14.72
CA SER A 142 -26.17 -1.66 15.89
C SER A 142 -27.55 -1.09 15.55
N THR A 143 -27.79 -0.67 14.30
CA THR A 143 -29.10 -0.15 13.87
C THR A 143 -30.06 -1.27 13.47
N MET A 144 -29.54 -2.43 13.04
CA MET A 144 -30.35 -3.61 12.66
C MET A 144 -30.83 -4.45 13.85
N ASP A 145 -30.19 -4.32 15.02
CA ASP A 145 -30.62 -5.00 16.26
C ASP A 145 -31.75 -4.26 17.02
N VAL A 146 -32.24 -3.12 16.51
CA VAL A 146 -33.26 -2.27 17.16
C VAL A 146 -34.64 -2.33 16.46
N THR A 147 -34.83 -3.25 15.50
CA THR A 147 -36.12 -3.47 14.81
C THR A 147 -36.62 -4.89 14.97
#